data_AF-A0A7K2W325-F1
#
_entry.id   AF-A0A7K2W325-F1
#
_cell.length_a   1.000
_cell.length_b   1.000
_cell.length_c   1.000
_cell.angle_alpha   90.00
_cell.angle_beta   90.00
_cell.angle_gamma   90.00
#
_symmetry.space_group_name_H-M   'P 1'
#
loop_
_entity.id
_entity.type
_entity.pdbx_description
1 polymer ?
#
loop_
_entity_poly.entity_id
_entity_poly.type
_entity_poly.pdbx_seq_one_letter_code
_entity_poly.pdbx_strand_id
1 'polypeptide(L)'
;MTELPVPGPGPRRVEGLLLGLAAGDAAGWPAARHRAARMPEWTRRLTRELDSFAEQNATTTLPVPIALNQSPEPLRLGPSDDAEWAVFTAQAVLRAATGGAPGDPGGRCGTRAAVDRSWRA
;
A
#
# COMPACT_ATOMS: atom_id res chain seq x y z
N MET A 1 37.09 13.58 -13.14
CA MET A 1 35.94 13.07 -13.92
C MET A 1 34.73 13.26 -13.03
N THR A 2 34.02 14.37 -13.20
CA THR A 2 32.91 14.78 -12.33
C THR A 2 31.65 14.11 -12.84
N GLU A 3 31.06 13.20 -12.07
CA GLU A 3 29.75 12.63 -12.41
C GLU A 3 28.71 13.76 -12.44
N LEU A 4 28.07 13.94 -13.59
CA LEU A 4 26.90 14.80 -13.68
C LEU A 4 25.70 14.06 -13.05
N PRO A 5 24.87 14.73 -12.25
CA PRO A 5 23.73 14.09 -11.61
C PRO A 5 22.77 13.52 -12.67
N VAL A 6 22.42 12.25 -12.53
CA VAL A 6 21.42 11.60 -13.39
C VAL A 6 20.09 12.34 -13.21
N PRO A 7 19.44 12.82 -14.28
CA PRO A 7 18.16 13.48 -14.16
C PRO A 7 17.15 12.53 -13.53
N GLY A 8 16.47 13.00 -12.48
CA GLY A 8 15.44 12.24 -11.80
C GLY A 8 14.30 11.83 -12.74
N PRO A 9 13.51 10.81 -12.37
CA PRO A 9 12.37 10.40 -13.17
C PRO A 9 11.42 11.57 -13.41
N GLY A 10 11.01 11.79 -14.66
CA GLY A 10 10.04 12.83 -14.99
C GLY A 10 8.68 12.60 -14.32
N PRO A 11 7.82 13.64 -14.20
CA PRO A 11 6.56 13.56 -13.46
C PRO A 11 5.67 12.37 -13.81
N ARG A 12 5.56 12.04 -15.11
CA ARG A 12 4.79 10.88 -15.60
C ARG A 12 5.31 9.53 -15.10
N ARG A 13 6.62 9.40 -14.87
CA ARG A 13 7.21 8.17 -14.32
C ARG A 13 6.88 8.02 -12.83
N VAL A 14 6.88 9.13 -12.08
CA VAL A 14 6.49 9.14 -10.66
C VAL A 14 5.00 8.83 -10.53
N GLU A 15 4.16 9.42 -11.37
CA GLU A 15 2.72 9.11 -11.43
C GLU A 15 2.48 7.63 -11.75
N GLY A 16 3.13 7.09 -12.78
CA GLY A 16 3.04 5.67 -13.13
C GLY A 16 3.53 4.75 -12.02
N LEU A 17 4.58 5.14 -11.29
CA LEU A 17 5.06 4.42 -10.10
C LEU A 17 4.00 4.35 -9.01
N LEU A 18 3.37 5.48 -8.67
CA LEU A 18 2.35 5.55 -7.62
C LEU A 18 1.09 4.78 -8.00
N LEU A 19 0.64 4.89 -9.26
CA LEU A 19 -0.48 4.12 -9.78
C LEU A 19 -0.18 2.62 -9.79
N GLY A 20 1.03 2.22 -10.18
CA GLY A 20 1.47 0.83 -10.15
C GLY A 20 1.52 0.26 -8.73
N LEU A 21 2.02 1.05 -7.77
CA LEU A 21 2.03 0.67 -6.36
C LEU A 21 0.61 0.47 -5.83
N ALA A 22 -0.30 1.42 -6.08
CA ALA A 22 -1.69 1.31 -5.63
C ALA A 22 -2.43 0.13 -6.27
N ALA A 23 -2.17 -0.16 -7.55
CA ALA A 23 -2.74 -1.31 -8.24
C ALA A 23 -2.18 -2.64 -7.71
N GLY A 24 -0.87 -2.71 -7.46
CA GLY A 24 -0.20 -3.89 -6.91
C GLY A 24 -0.64 -4.19 -5.48
N ASP A 25 -0.76 -3.16 -4.66
CA ASP A 25 -1.34 -3.23 -3.32
C ASP A 25 -2.78 -3.76 -3.37
N ALA A 26 -3.66 -3.12 -4.15
CA ALA A 26 -5.07 -3.50 -4.25
C ALA A 26 -5.30 -4.94 -4.73
N ALA A 27 -4.40 -5.47 -5.58
CA ALA A 27 -4.44 -6.84 -6.08
C ALA A 27 -3.74 -7.85 -5.16
N GLY A 28 -2.98 -7.37 -4.18
CA GLY A 28 -2.18 -8.19 -3.28
C GLY A 28 -3.01 -8.96 -2.25
N TRP A 29 -2.45 -10.09 -1.80
CA TRP A 29 -3.02 -10.87 -0.69
C TRP A 29 -3.21 -10.06 0.61
N PRO A 30 -2.28 -9.14 1.00
CA PRO A 30 -2.49 -8.28 2.17
C PRO A 30 -3.75 -7.42 2.07
N ALA A 31 -4.02 -6.78 0.93
CA ALA A 31 -5.22 -5.98 0.72
C ALA A 31 -6.49 -6.83 0.79
N ALA A 32 -6.49 -8.02 0.19
CA ALA A 32 -7.59 -8.97 0.31
C ALA A 32 -7.85 -9.38 1.77
N ARG A 33 -6.78 -9.62 2.55
CA ARG A 33 -6.87 -9.94 3.99
C ARG A 33 -7.39 -8.77 4.82
N HIS A 34 -6.92 -7.55 4.55
CA HIS A 34 -7.40 -6.34 5.21
C HIS A 34 -8.90 -6.12 4.93
N ARG A 35 -9.30 -6.28 3.67
CA ARG A 35 -10.70 -6.18 3.23
C ARG A 35 -11.59 -7.31 3.76
N ALA A 36 -11.05 -8.51 3.97
CA ALA A 36 -11.80 -9.60 4.59
C ALA A 36 -12.31 -9.25 5.99
N ALA A 37 -11.71 -8.27 6.69
CA ALA A 37 -12.23 -7.75 7.97
C ALA A 37 -13.66 -7.19 7.86
N ARG A 38 -14.06 -6.76 6.65
CA ARG A 38 -15.41 -6.25 6.34
C ARG A 38 -16.43 -7.37 6.09
N MET A 39 -16.00 -8.62 6.00
CA MET A 39 -16.89 -9.78 5.88
C MET A 39 -17.47 -10.19 7.25
N PRO A 40 -18.64 -10.86 7.28
CA PRO A 40 -19.17 -11.46 8.48
C PRO A 40 -18.13 -12.33 9.22
N GLU A 41 -18.17 -12.34 10.54
CA GLU A 41 -17.21 -13.08 11.37
C GLU A 41 -17.16 -14.57 11.01
N TRP A 42 -18.32 -15.20 10.78
CA TRP A 42 -18.39 -16.61 10.41
C TRP A 42 -17.64 -16.90 9.10
N THR A 43 -17.70 -15.99 8.12
CA THR A 43 -16.98 -16.10 6.85
C THR A 43 -15.47 -16.05 7.08
N ARG A 44 -15.02 -15.09 7.91
CA ARG A 44 -13.60 -14.95 8.29
C ARG A 44 -13.08 -16.15 9.09
N ARG A 45 -13.94 -16.77 9.90
CA ARG A 45 -13.61 -17.99 10.63
C ARG A 45 -13.47 -19.18 9.68
N LEU A 46 -14.42 -19.37 8.76
CA LEU A 46 -14.39 -20.46 7.79
C LEU A 46 -13.18 -20.36 6.84
N THR A 47 -12.78 -19.15 6.41
CA THR A 47 -11.52 -18.94 5.66
C THR A 47 -10.32 -19.47 6.43
N ARG A 48 -10.20 -19.13 7.72
CA ARG A 48 -9.08 -19.60 8.55
C ARG A 48 -9.08 -21.11 8.74
N GLU A 49 -10.26 -21.70 8.97
CA GLU A 49 -10.40 -23.16 9.08
C GLU A 49 -9.98 -23.88 7.80
N LEU A 50 -10.34 -23.35 6.62
CA LEU A 50 -9.96 -23.93 5.33
C LEU A 50 -8.48 -23.72 4.99
N ASP A 51 -7.90 -22.56 5.33
CA ASP A 51 -6.46 -22.33 5.22
C ASP A 51 -5.68 -23.34 6.08
N SER A 52 -6.09 -23.53 7.35
CA SER A 52 -5.47 -24.52 8.24
C SER A 52 -5.64 -25.95 7.74
N PHE A 53 -6.81 -26.29 7.20
CA PHE A 53 -7.04 -27.59 6.59
C PHE A 53 -6.11 -27.82 5.40
N ALA A 54 -5.98 -26.84 4.51
CA ALA A 54 -5.10 -26.93 3.34
C ALA A 54 -3.64 -27.12 3.75
N GLU A 55 -3.18 -26.39 4.76
CA GLU A 55 -1.83 -26.52 5.31
C GLU A 55 -1.58 -27.92 5.92
N GLN A 56 -2.49 -28.40 6.78
CA GLN A 56 -2.38 -29.71 7.42
C GLN A 56 -2.39 -30.88 6.44
N ASN A 57 -3.05 -30.71 5.30
CA ASN A 57 -3.21 -31.76 4.29
C ASN A 57 -2.31 -31.54 3.07
N ALA A 58 -1.33 -30.62 3.13
CA ALA A 58 -0.45 -30.26 2.01
C ALA A 58 -1.20 -30.03 0.69
N THR A 59 -2.41 -29.45 0.79
CA THR A 59 -3.31 -29.26 -0.33
C THR A 59 -3.10 -27.88 -0.94
N THR A 60 -2.72 -27.85 -2.22
CA THR A 60 -2.51 -26.60 -2.98
C THR A 60 -3.75 -26.14 -3.73
N THR A 61 -4.77 -27.00 -3.83
CA THR A 61 -6.06 -26.63 -4.38
C THR A 61 -6.73 -25.60 -3.50
N LEU A 62 -7.07 -24.45 -4.08
CA LEU A 62 -7.84 -23.41 -3.40
C LEU A 62 -9.16 -23.99 -2.89
N PRO A 63 -9.49 -23.85 -1.59
CA PRO A 63 -10.80 -24.19 -1.09
C PRO A 63 -11.84 -23.21 -1.67
N VAL A 64 -12.76 -23.69 -2.52
CA VAL A 64 -13.74 -22.86 -3.23
C VAL A 64 -15.19 -23.38 -2.98
N PRO A 65 -16.15 -22.55 -2.52
CA PRO A 65 -15.92 -21.32 -1.75
C PRO A 65 -16.79 -21.11 -0.49
N ILE A 66 -16.13 -20.47 0.48
CA ILE A 66 -16.57 -19.86 1.76
C ILE A 66 -17.75 -18.86 1.63
N ALA A 67 -18.06 -18.41 0.40
CA ALA A 67 -18.90 -17.24 0.15
C ALA A 67 -19.90 -17.41 -1.01
N LEU A 68 -20.29 -18.63 -1.41
CA LEU A 68 -21.22 -18.85 -2.55
C LEU A 68 -22.52 -18.06 -2.50
N ASN A 69 -22.94 -17.61 -1.31
CA ASN A 69 -24.15 -16.81 -1.11
C ASN A 69 -23.88 -15.43 -0.49
N GLN A 70 -22.62 -14.99 -0.42
CA GLN A 70 -22.27 -13.69 0.17
C GLN A 70 -21.97 -12.68 -0.92
N SER A 71 -22.31 -11.41 -0.65
CA SER A 71 -21.95 -10.32 -1.55
C SER A 71 -20.43 -10.24 -1.70
N PRO A 72 -19.89 -10.15 -2.93
CA PRO A 72 -18.46 -9.95 -3.15
C PRO A 72 -18.03 -8.50 -2.94
N GLU A 73 -18.97 -7.58 -2.67
CA GLU A 73 -18.71 -6.14 -2.47
C GLU A 73 -17.57 -5.85 -1.48
N PRO A 74 -17.47 -6.52 -0.31
CA PRO A 74 -16.39 -6.26 0.63
C PRO A 74 -15.01 -6.69 0.11
N LEU A 75 -14.95 -7.63 -0.84
CA LEU A 75 -13.72 -8.18 -1.42
C LEU A 75 -13.33 -7.55 -2.76
N ARG A 76 -14.08 -6.56 -3.25
CA ARG A 76 -13.69 -5.80 -4.45
C ARG A 76 -12.27 -5.25 -4.28
N LEU A 77 -11.50 -5.20 -5.36
CA LEU A 77 -10.17 -4.61 -5.33
C LEU A 77 -10.25 -3.18 -4.80
N GLY A 78 -9.32 -2.83 -3.93
CA GLY A 78 -9.18 -1.48 -3.43
C GLY A 78 -7.89 -1.34 -2.61
N PRO A 79 -7.38 -0.11 -2.50
CA PRO A 79 -6.14 0.16 -1.77
C PRO A 79 -6.25 -0.31 -0.30
N SER A 80 -5.10 -0.69 0.25
CA SER A 80 -4.87 -1.00 1.66
C SER A 80 -4.04 0.09 2.34
N ASP A 81 -3.57 -0.19 3.56
CA ASP A 81 -2.70 0.68 4.33
C ASP A 81 -1.37 0.97 3.60
N ASP A 82 -0.89 0.07 2.75
CA ASP A 82 0.33 0.32 1.94
C ASP A 82 0.16 1.52 0.98
N ALA A 83 -0.97 1.60 0.28
CA ALA A 83 -1.29 2.74 -0.58
C ALA A 83 -1.53 4.03 0.24
N GLU A 84 -2.16 3.92 1.41
CA GLU A 84 -2.32 5.07 2.33
C GLU A 84 -0.96 5.61 2.79
N TRP A 85 -0.03 4.73 3.16
CA TRP A 85 1.33 5.09 3.56
C TRP A 85 2.12 5.72 2.41
N ALA A 86 1.96 5.24 1.19
CA ALA A 86 2.59 5.85 0.01
C ALA A 86 2.09 7.29 -0.22
N VAL A 87 0.78 7.51 -0.14
CA VAL A 87 0.17 8.85 -0.27
C VAL A 87 0.64 9.77 0.86
N PHE A 88 0.59 9.29 2.11
CA PHE A 88 1.05 10.04 3.27
C PHE A 88 2.51 10.48 3.13
N THR A 89 3.38 9.56 2.71
CA THR A 89 4.82 9.81 2.51
C THR A 89 5.04 10.84 1.40
N ALA A 90 4.36 10.69 0.25
CA ALA A 90 4.47 11.64 -0.85
C ALA A 90 4.04 13.05 -0.42
N GLN A 91 2.93 13.18 0.30
CA GLN A 91 2.47 14.46 0.81
C GLN A 91 3.43 15.06 1.85
N ALA A 92 3.99 14.24 2.75
CA ALA A 92 4.97 14.68 3.73
C ALA A 92 6.22 15.27 3.06
N VAL A 93 6.74 14.61 2.02
CA VAL A 93 7.89 15.07 1.24
C VAL A 93 7.57 16.37 0.49
N LEU A 94 6.40 16.46 -0.16
CA LEU A 94 5.97 17.66 -0.86
C LEU A 94 5.84 18.87 0.08
N ARG A 95 5.19 18.68 1.24
CA ARG A 95 5.06 19.73 2.27
C ARG A 95 6.42 20.22 2.76
N ALA A 96 7.36 19.29 3.00
CA ALA A 96 8.71 19.64 3.43
C ALA A 96 9.50 20.40 2.36
N ALA A 97 9.31 20.07 1.07
CA ALA A 97 9.93 20.78 -0.04
C ALA A 97 9.36 22.20 -0.24
N THR A 98 8.07 22.42 0.01
CA THR A 98 7.43 23.73 -0.11
C THR A 98 7.66 24.65 1.10
N GLY A 99 8.04 24.10 2.25
CA GLY A 99 8.24 24.85 3.50
C GLY A 99 9.64 25.46 3.69
N GLY A 100 10.59 25.21 2.77
CA GLY A 100 11.93 25.80 2.81
C GLY A 100 11.98 27.14 2.08
N ALA A 101 12.72 28.12 2.63
CA ALA A 101 12.96 29.39 1.94
C ALA A 101 13.66 29.16 0.57
N PRO A 102 13.34 29.93 -0.48
CA PRO A 102 14.00 29.78 -1.78
C PRO A 102 15.50 30.02 -1.64
N GLY A 103 16.31 28.99 -1.90
CA GLY A 103 17.78 29.09 -1.93
C GLY A 103 18.53 28.57 -0.70
N ASP A 104 17.86 28.01 0.32
CA ASP A 104 18.54 27.36 1.44
C ASP A 104 19.02 25.93 1.05
N PRO A 105 20.34 25.68 0.92
CA PRO A 105 20.87 24.35 0.63
C PRO A 105 20.62 23.36 1.78
N GLY A 106 20.39 23.86 3.00
CA GLY A 106 20.00 23.10 4.19
C GLY A 106 18.50 22.80 4.28
N GLY A 107 17.68 23.35 3.38
CA GLY A 107 16.22 23.21 3.35
C GLY A 107 15.71 21.88 2.82
N ARG A 108 16.58 20.99 2.32
CA ARG A 108 16.19 19.62 1.94
C ARG A 108 16.06 18.76 3.19
N CYS A 109 14.86 18.75 3.75
CA CYS A 109 14.49 17.77 4.75
C CYS A 109 14.55 16.37 4.12
N GLY A 110 15.45 15.50 4.59
CA GLY A 110 15.49 14.11 4.13
C GLY A 110 14.13 13.42 4.35
N THR A 111 13.76 12.48 3.48
CA THR A 111 12.44 11.81 3.49
C THR A 111 11.99 11.39 4.89
N ARG A 112 12.89 10.77 5.67
CA ARG A 112 12.60 10.35 7.05
C ARG A 112 12.19 11.50 7.96
N ALA A 113 12.89 12.64 7.89
CA ALA A 113 12.58 13.80 8.73
C ALA A 113 11.28 14.49 8.29
N ALA A 114 10.95 14.45 6.99
CA ALA A 114 9.68 14.97 6.47
C ALA A 114 8.49 14.12 6.97
N VAL A 115 8.65 12.79 6.95
CA VAL A 115 7.67 11.83 7.48
C VAL A 115 7.52 11.99 8.99
N ASP A 116 8.61 11.99 9.77
CA ASP A 116 8.54 12.14 11.23
C ASP A 116 7.87 13.45 11.65
N ARG A 117 8.16 14.57 10.96
CA ARG A 117 7.48 15.85 11.21
C ARG A 117 5.99 15.78 10.92
N SER A 118 5.59 15.15 9.80
CA SER A 118 4.18 15.03 9.42
C SER A 118 3.41 14.06 10.31
N TRP A 119 4.10 13.08 10.92
CA TRP A 119 3.52 12.12 11.84
C TRP A 119 3.26 12.70 13.23
N ARG A 120 4.11 13.65 13.66
CA ARG A 120 4.00 14.31 14.98
C ARG A 120 3.17 15.60 14.98
N ALA A 121 2.76 16.08 13.82
CA ALA A 121 1.95 17.29 13.66
C ALA A 121 0.48 17.00 13.96
#